data_AF-A0A651HN13-F1
#
_entry.id   AF-A0A651HN13-F1
#
_cell.length_a   1.000
_cell.length_b   1.000
_cell.length_c   1.000
_cell.angle_alpha   90.00
_cell.angle_beta   90.00
_cell.angle_gamma   90.00
#
_symmetry.space_group_name_H-M   'P 1'
#
loop_
_entity.id
_entity.type
_entity.pdbx_description
1 polymer ?
#
loop_
_entity_poly.entity_id
_entity_poly.type
_entity_poly.pdbx_seq_one_letter_code
_entity_poly.pdbx_strand_id
1 'polypeptide(L)'
;WSDTFRLVERTLEGDTLRVVERVWTPEPVTAEHRAAALEEVAWFLEAGGELDPGEIPASLPAFRDLLVDHEGRPWVVPAIGPRTAPWDRFHLFEADGRYLGEVEVDPPMAPGPVLFGDGAVWATVRDELGVLYLVRYRVRDRKGD
;
A
#
# COMPACT_ATOMS: atom_id res chain seq x y z
N TRP A 1 -18.73 1.38 -7.09
CA TRP A 1 -17.58 1.65 -6.21
C TRP A 1 -17.58 3.13 -5.86
N SER A 2 -17.26 3.48 -4.61
CA SER A 2 -17.21 4.87 -4.14
C SER A 2 -15.92 5.54 -4.58
N ASP A 3 -16.00 6.84 -4.83
CA ASP A 3 -14.89 7.78 -5.02
C ASP A 3 -14.13 8.09 -3.72
N THR A 4 -14.30 7.23 -2.70
CA THR A 4 -13.81 7.42 -1.34
C THR A 4 -13.50 6.05 -0.75
N PHE A 5 -12.39 5.93 -0.01
CA PHE A 5 -12.15 4.79 0.88
C PHE A 5 -12.26 5.21 2.34
N ARG A 6 -12.63 4.25 3.19
CA ARG A 6 -12.77 4.43 4.62
C ARG A 6 -12.01 3.34 5.36
N LEU A 7 -11.14 3.73 6.29
CA LEU A 7 -10.56 2.83 7.28
C LEU A 7 -11.26 3.06 8.61
N VAL A 8 -11.66 1.98 9.28
CA VAL A 8 -12.32 2.05 10.59
C VAL A 8 -11.52 1.22 11.56
N GLU A 9 -11.00 1.89 12.59
CA GLU A 9 -10.39 1.22 13.73
C GLU A 9 -11.46 0.99 14.80
N ARG A 10 -11.50 -0.23 15.33
CA ARG A 10 -12.48 -0.63 16.32
C ARG A 10 -11.83 -1.34 17.51
N THR A 11 -12.46 -1.25 18.66
CA THR A 11 -12.18 -2.16 19.77
C THR A 11 -12.62 -3.57 19.42
N LEU A 12 -12.21 -4.55 20.23
CA LEU A 12 -12.67 -5.93 20.09
C LEU A 12 -14.18 -6.07 20.35
N GLU A 13 -14.72 -5.19 21.20
CA GLU A 13 -16.14 -5.09 21.53
C GLU A 13 -16.95 -4.42 20.40
N GLY A 14 -16.27 -3.85 19.39
CA GLY A 14 -16.89 -3.26 18.21
C GLY A 14 -17.08 -1.74 18.25
N ASP A 15 -16.63 -1.07 19.32
CA ASP A 15 -16.70 0.38 19.43
C ASP A 15 -15.76 1.01 18.40
N THR A 16 -16.23 2.04 17.72
CA THR A 16 -15.41 2.76 16.73
C THR A 16 -14.47 3.71 17.45
N LEU A 17 -13.17 3.45 17.35
CA LEU A 17 -12.11 4.30 17.91
C LEU A 17 -11.78 5.45 16.95
N ARG A 18 -11.69 5.13 15.65
CA ARG A 18 -11.26 6.08 14.63
C ARG A 18 -11.83 5.74 13.27
N VAL A 19 -12.01 6.78 12.46
CA VAL A 19 -12.41 6.70 11.08
C VAL A 19 -11.46 7.57 10.25
N VAL A 20 -10.83 6.98 9.23
CA VAL A 20 -10.07 7.69 8.20
C VAL A 20 -10.88 7.64 6.92
N GLU A 21 -11.14 8.79 6.29
CA GLU A 21 -11.82 8.87 5.00
C GLU A 21 -10.96 9.67 4.03
N ARG A 22 -10.85 9.19 2.78
CA ARG A 22 -10.10 9.89 1.73
C ARG A 22 -10.70 9.64 0.37
N VAL A 23 -10.77 10.71 -0.43
CA VAL A 23 -11.15 10.63 -1.85
C VAL A 23 -10.15 9.76 -2.59
N TRP A 24 -10.67 8.86 -3.42
CA TRP A 24 -9.91 7.91 -4.20
C TRP A 24 -10.48 7.79 -5.60
N THR A 25 -9.58 7.73 -6.57
CA THR A 25 -9.95 7.44 -7.96
C THR A 25 -9.55 5.99 -8.24
N PRO A 26 -10.52 5.05 -8.32
CA PRO A 26 -10.21 3.66 -8.61
C PRO A 26 -9.53 3.51 -9.96
N GLU A 27 -8.36 2.87 -9.97
CA GLU A 27 -7.66 2.53 -11.21
C GLU A 27 -8.34 1.31 -11.85
N PRO A 28 -8.59 1.30 -13.17
CA PRO A 28 -9.11 0.12 -13.85
C PRO A 28 -8.17 -1.09 -13.73
N VAL A 29 -8.74 -2.29 -13.59
CA VAL A 29 -7.96 -3.54 -13.68
C VAL A 29 -7.54 -3.76 -15.14
N THR A 30 -6.24 -3.68 -15.40
CA THR A 30 -5.66 -3.94 -16.72
C THR A 30 -5.45 -5.45 -16.95
N ALA A 31 -5.11 -5.83 -18.18
CA ALA A 31 -4.71 -7.20 -18.48
C ALA A 31 -3.44 -7.61 -17.71
N GLU A 32 -2.51 -6.68 -17.50
CA GLU A 32 -1.29 -6.89 -16.72
C GLU A 32 -1.59 -7.17 -15.25
N HIS A 33 -2.52 -6.41 -14.64
CA HIS A 33 -2.99 -6.67 -13.28
C HIS A 33 -3.55 -8.09 -13.15
N ARG A 34 -4.34 -8.54 -14.14
CA ARG A 34 -4.92 -9.90 -14.16
C ARG A 34 -3.85 -10.97 -14.31
N ALA A 35 -2.89 -10.79 -15.21
CA ALA A 35 -1.80 -11.74 -15.40
C ALA A 35 -0.96 -11.91 -14.13
N ALA A 36 -0.57 -10.80 -13.49
CA ALA A 36 0.18 -10.82 -12.23
C ALA A 36 -0.61 -11.48 -11.09
N ALA A 37 -1.91 -11.20 -10.97
CA ALA A 37 -2.76 -11.84 -9.96
C ALA A 37 -2.90 -13.36 -10.18
N LEU A 38 -3.02 -13.81 -11.44
CA LEU A 38 -3.08 -15.23 -11.78
C LEU A 38 -1.76 -15.96 -11.49
N GLU A 39 -0.63 -15.30 -11.69
CA GLU A 39 0.69 -15.82 -11.33
C GLU A 39 0.82 -16.03 -9.81
N GLU A 40 0.37 -15.07 -8.99
CA GLU A 40 0.41 -15.17 -7.53
C GLU A 40 -0.44 -16.32 -6.97
N VAL A 41 -1.55 -16.66 -7.63
CA VAL A 41 -2.45 -17.75 -7.21
C VAL A 41 -2.21 -19.06 -7.96
N ALA A 42 -1.17 -19.14 -8.79
CA ALA A 42 -0.88 -20.35 -9.57
C ALA A 42 -0.74 -21.60 -8.68
N TRP A 43 -0.06 -21.47 -7.54
CA TRP A 43 0.08 -22.54 -6.54
C TRP A 43 -1.28 -23.05 -6.02
N PHE A 44 -2.27 -22.17 -5.89
CA PHE A 44 -3.61 -22.51 -5.40
C PHE A 44 -4.38 -23.29 -6.47
N LEU A 45 -4.27 -22.86 -7.74
CA LEU A 45 -4.87 -23.55 -8.87
C LEU A 45 -4.24 -24.93 -9.08
N GLU A 46 -2.91 -25.04 -8.97
CA GLU A 46 -2.18 -26.32 -9.04
C GLU A 46 -2.56 -27.28 -7.91
N ALA A 47 -2.92 -26.76 -6.73
CA ALA A 47 -3.44 -27.54 -5.61
C ALA A 47 -4.91 -27.98 -5.78
N GLY A 48 -5.54 -27.70 -6.93
CA GLY A 48 -6.93 -28.02 -7.22
C GLY A 48 -7.93 -26.95 -6.77
N GLY A 49 -7.46 -25.76 -6.42
CA GLY A 49 -8.31 -24.61 -6.17
C GLY A 49 -9.01 -24.13 -7.44
N GLU A 50 -10.21 -23.58 -7.28
CA GLU A 50 -10.99 -23.00 -8.37
C GLU A 50 -11.07 -21.48 -8.20
N LEU A 51 -10.94 -20.75 -9.32
CA LEU A 51 -11.09 -19.31 -9.39
C LEU A 51 -12.02 -19.00 -10.56
N ASP A 52 -13.10 -18.24 -10.34
CA ASP A 52 -13.90 -17.67 -11.41
C ASP A 52 -13.28 -16.33 -11.85
N PRO A 53 -12.70 -16.21 -13.06
CA PRO A 53 -12.14 -14.95 -13.54
C PRO A 53 -13.18 -13.83 -13.65
N GLY A 54 -14.47 -14.18 -13.74
CA GLY A 54 -15.59 -13.24 -13.77
C GLY A 54 -15.81 -12.51 -12.44
N GLU A 55 -15.32 -13.05 -11.32
CA GLU A 55 -15.40 -12.40 -10.00
C GLU A 55 -14.26 -11.39 -9.76
N ILE A 56 -13.24 -11.35 -10.64
CA ILE A 56 -12.16 -10.37 -10.54
C ILE A 56 -12.73 -8.96 -10.81
N PRO A 57 -12.63 -8.02 -9.85
CA PRO A 57 -13.19 -6.68 -9.99
C PRO A 57 -12.71 -5.94 -11.24
N ALA A 58 -13.54 -5.02 -11.74
CA ALA A 58 -13.19 -4.17 -12.87
C ALA A 58 -12.22 -3.02 -12.52
N SER A 59 -12.07 -2.71 -11.23
CA SER A 59 -11.16 -1.68 -10.70
C SER A 59 -10.33 -2.23 -9.54
N LEU A 60 -9.10 -1.73 -9.40
CA LEU A 60 -8.26 -2.00 -8.24
C LEU A 60 -8.94 -1.49 -6.96
N PRO A 61 -8.71 -2.15 -5.80
CA PRO A 61 -9.10 -1.58 -4.52
C PRO A 61 -8.37 -0.26 -4.25
N ALA A 62 -8.71 0.46 -3.18
CA ALA A 62 -8.02 1.70 -2.85
C ALA A 62 -6.60 1.48 -2.31
N PHE A 63 -6.38 0.37 -1.64
CA PHE A 63 -5.10 0.02 -1.05
C PHE A 63 -4.91 -1.50 -1.11
N ARG A 64 -3.64 -1.91 -1.13
CA ARG A 64 -3.25 -3.34 -1.08
C ARG A 64 -2.70 -3.75 0.27
N ASP A 65 -2.24 -2.79 1.07
CA ASP A 65 -1.69 -3.05 2.40
C ASP A 65 -1.96 -1.88 3.35
N LEU A 66 -1.99 -2.19 4.65
CA LEU A 66 -2.19 -1.26 5.75
C LEU A 66 -1.28 -1.67 6.91
N LEU A 67 -0.36 -0.80 7.27
CA LEU A 67 0.53 -0.97 8.40
C LEU A 67 0.25 0.10 9.45
N VAL A 68 0.61 -0.16 10.70
CA VAL A 68 0.50 0.81 11.80
C VAL A 68 1.85 0.86 12.49
N ASP A 69 2.42 2.05 12.64
CA ASP A 69 3.68 2.21 13.37
C ASP A 69 3.48 2.25 14.89
N HIS A 70 4.59 2.31 15.62
CA HIS A 70 4.57 2.30 17.09
C HIS A 70 3.92 3.55 17.72
N GLU A 71 3.70 4.62 16.94
CA GLU A 71 2.98 5.83 17.37
C GLU A 71 1.48 5.75 17.03
N GLY A 72 1.00 4.61 16.50
CA GLY A 72 -0.40 4.41 16.12
C GLY A 72 -0.78 5.04 14.78
N ARG A 73 0.19 5.49 13.99
CA ARG A 73 -0.03 6.12 12.69
C ARG A 73 -0.26 5.07 11.60
N PRO A 74 -1.36 5.17 10.84
CA PRO A 74 -1.60 4.34 9.68
C PRO A 74 -0.65 4.69 8.53
N TRP A 75 -0.08 3.66 7.93
CA TRP A 75 0.69 3.67 6.70
C TRP A 75 -0.05 2.84 5.66
N VAL A 76 -0.63 3.49 4.66
CA VAL A 76 -1.43 2.84 3.63
C VAL A 76 -0.58 2.66 2.37
N VAL A 77 -0.52 1.44 1.85
CA VAL A 77 0.07 1.15 0.55
C VAL A 77 -1.03 1.21 -0.50
N PRO A 78 -1.09 2.25 -1.34
CA PRO A 78 -2.12 2.35 -2.36
C PRO A 78 -2.00 1.21 -3.38
N ALA A 79 -3.13 0.74 -3.90
CA ALA A 79 -3.15 -0.26 -4.95
C ALA A 79 -3.08 0.45 -6.31
N ILE A 80 -1.87 0.82 -6.70
CA ILE A 80 -1.55 1.45 -7.98
C ILE A 80 -0.63 0.50 -8.74
N GLY A 81 -0.90 0.29 -10.03
CA GLY A 81 -0.13 -0.62 -10.88
C GLY A 81 -0.23 -2.10 -10.48
N PRO A 82 0.63 -2.97 -11.07
CA PRO A 82 0.59 -4.40 -10.80
C PRO A 82 0.99 -4.71 -9.35
N ARG A 83 0.35 -5.73 -8.76
CA ARG A 83 0.59 -6.11 -7.36
C ARG A 83 2.04 -6.53 -7.07
N THR A 84 2.72 -7.05 -8.09
CA THR A 84 4.14 -7.41 -8.06
C THR A 84 5.07 -6.19 -8.10
N ALA A 85 4.57 -4.99 -8.39
CA ALA A 85 5.37 -3.78 -8.34
C ALA A 85 5.90 -3.57 -6.91
N PRO A 86 7.18 -3.16 -6.77
CA PRO A 86 7.74 -2.79 -5.48
C PRO A 86 6.85 -1.80 -4.74
N TRP A 87 6.86 -1.85 -3.42
CA TRP A 87 6.27 -0.79 -2.64
C TRP A 87 7.11 0.48 -2.86
N ASP A 88 6.58 1.41 -3.64
CA ASP A 88 7.24 2.65 -4.05
C ASP A 88 6.54 3.88 -3.48
N ARG A 89 5.39 3.69 -2.82
CA ARG A 89 4.53 4.76 -2.35
C ARG A 89 3.78 4.38 -1.09
N PHE A 90 3.70 5.33 -0.15
CA PHE A 90 2.97 5.19 1.10
C PHE A 90 2.19 6.46 1.42
N HIS A 91 0.94 6.31 1.84
CA HIS A 91 0.15 7.40 2.43
C HIS A 91 0.26 7.33 3.95
N LEU A 92 0.79 8.40 4.55
CA LEU A 92 0.93 8.53 5.99
C LEU A 92 -0.23 9.33 6.58
N PHE A 93 -0.78 8.83 7.67
CA PHE A 93 -1.81 9.48 8.47
C PHE A 93 -1.34 9.66 9.91
N GLU A 94 -1.87 10.65 10.61
CA GLU A 94 -1.72 10.76 12.05
C GLU A 94 -2.46 9.66 12.80
N ALA A 95 -2.14 9.53 14.09
CA ALA A 95 -2.87 8.68 15.03
C ALA A 95 -4.36 9.05 15.15
N ASP A 96 -4.76 10.28 14.85
CA ASP A 96 -6.17 10.71 14.80
C ASP A 96 -6.84 10.45 13.43
N GLY A 97 -6.09 10.02 12.43
CA GLY A 97 -6.57 9.75 11.08
C GLY A 97 -6.40 10.90 10.08
N ARG A 98 -5.83 12.04 10.50
CA ARG A 98 -5.53 13.15 9.59
C ARG A 98 -4.42 12.77 8.61
N TYR A 99 -4.64 12.98 7.32
CA TYR A 99 -3.62 12.73 6.29
C TYR A 99 -2.40 13.66 6.46
N LEU A 100 -1.21 13.09 6.56
CA LEU A 100 0.06 13.81 6.68
C LEU A 100 0.75 14.01 5.33
N GLY A 101 0.58 13.08 4.40
CA GLY A 101 1.15 13.18 3.07
C GLY A 101 1.57 11.86 2.49
N GLU A 102 2.34 11.94 1.40
CA GLU A 102 2.85 10.79 0.68
C GLU A 102 4.36 10.67 0.84
N VAL A 103 4.83 9.44 1.02
CA VAL A 103 6.24 9.06 0.95
C VAL A 103 6.43 8.28 -0.34
N GLU A 104 7.25 8.81 -1.25
CA GLU A 104 7.69 8.10 -2.46
C GLU A 104 9.09 7.53 -2.24
N VAL A 105 9.29 6.28 -2.65
CA VAL A 105 10.56 5.55 -2.58
C VAL A 105 11.11 5.39 -4.00
N ASP A 106 12.23 6.04 -4.24
CA ASP A 106 12.97 6.00 -5.50
C ASP A 106 14.47 5.94 -5.17
N PRO A 107 15.25 4.96 -5.67
CA PRO A 107 14.83 3.85 -6.55
C PRO A 107 13.90 2.83 -5.85
N PRO A 108 13.26 1.93 -6.62
CA PRO A 108 12.35 0.93 -6.06
C PRO A 108 13.01 0.07 -4.98
N MET A 109 12.23 -0.33 -3.98
CA MET A 109 12.73 -1.15 -2.88
C MET A 109 13.25 -2.50 -3.36
N ALA A 110 14.41 -2.88 -2.85
CA ALA A 110 14.94 -4.23 -2.95
C ALA A 110 14.33 -5.12 -1.85
N PRO A 111 14.30 -6.46 -2.05
CA PRO A 111 13.90 -7.38 -0.99
C PRO A 111 14.73 -7.17 0.28
N GLY A 112 14.06 -6.99 1.42
CA GLY A 112 14.72 -6.69 2.68
C GLY A 112 13.75 -6.14 3.72
N PRO A 113 14.26 -5.79 4.92
CA PRO A 113 13.45 -5.16 5.95
C PRO A 113 12.94 -3.79 5.49
N VAL A 114 11.69 -3.51 5.86
CA VAL A 114 11.05 -2.19 5.75
C VAL A 114 10.61 -1.79 7.16
N LEU A 115 11.02 -0.62 7.61
CA LEU A 115 10.68 -0.10 8.95
C LEU A 115 9.88 1.20 8.81
N PHE A 116 8.90 1.38 9.70
CA PHE A 116 8.01 2.53 9.74
C PHE A 116 8.07 3.19 11.11
N GLY A 117 8.20 4.51 11.17
CA GLY A 117 8.28 5.27 12.43
C GLY A 117 8.87 6.66 12.23
N ASP A 118 8.79 7.53 13.24
CA ASP A 118 9.30 8.92 13.19
C ASP A 118 8.97 9.68 11.88
N GLY A 119 7.76 9.50 11.36
CA GLY A 119 7.29 10.09 10.10
C GLY A 119 8.08 9.66 8.86
N ALA A 120 8.71 8.48 8.90
CA ALA A 120 9.62 7.98 7.88
C ALA A 120 9.45 6.49 7.58
N VAL A 121 9.88 6.11 6.38
CA VAL A 121 10.11 4.73 5.95
C VAL A 121 11.61 4.53 5.82
N TRP A 122 12.13 3.46 6.40
CA TRP A 122 13.47 2.96 6.10
C TRP A 122 13.34 1.74 5.20
N ALA A 123 13.97 1.83 4.04
CA ALA A 123 13.84 0.87 2.97
C ALA A 123 15.21 0.39 2.52
N THR A 124 15.29 -0.89 2.18
CA THR A 124 16.46 -1.43 1.50
C THR A 124 16.35 -1.10 0.01
N VAL A 125 17.35 -0.43 -0.56
CA VAL A 125 17.41 -0.12 -1.99
C VAL A 125 18.72 -0.58 -2.59
N ARG A 126 18.73 -0.78 -3.91
CA ARG A 126 19.91 -1.20 -4.67
C ARG A 126 20.30 -0.12 -5.66
N ASP A 127 21.58 0.21 -5.73
CA ASP A 127 22.11 1.12 -6.75
C ASP A 127 22.42 0.39 -8.07
N GLU A 128 22.91 1.14 -9.06
CA GLU A 128 23.28 0.62 -10.38
C GLU A 128 24.43 -0.40 -10.34
N LEU A 129 25.26 -0.38 -9.28
CA LEU A 129 26.37 -1.31 -9.07
C LEU A 129 25.95 -2.56 -8.29
N GLY A 130 24.67 -2.63 -7.90
CA GLY A 130 24.14 -3.74 -7.13
C GLY A 130 24.42 -3.66 -5.63
N VAL A 131 24.90 -2.53 -5.11
CA VAL A 131 25.17 -2.34 -3.68
C VAL A 131 23.86 -2.04 -2.95
N LEU A 132 23.69 -2.67 -1.78
CA LEU A 132 22.51 -2.46 -0.92
C LEU A 132 22.72 -1.32 0.06
N TYR A 133 21.71 -0.44 0.15
CA TYR A 133 21.67 0.68 1.09
C TYR A 133 20.39 0.62 1.92
N LEU A 134 20.49 1.00 3.20
CA LEU A 134 19.32 1.34 4.01
C LEU A 134 19.09 2.85 3.90
N VAL A 135 18.02 3.25 3.24
CA VAL A 135 17.69 4.66 2.97
C VAL A 135 16.46 5.06 3.76
N ARG A 136 16.50 6.26 4.35
CA ARG A 136 15.37 6.87 5.07
C ARG A 136 14.63 7.82 4.13
N TYR A 137 13.36 7.52 3.89
CA TYR A 137 12.40 8.35 3.16
C TYR A 137 11.47 9.03 4.15
N ARG A 138 11.05 10.27 3.85
CA ARG A 138 10.11 11.05 4.67
C ARG A 138 8.99 11.59 3.79
N VAL A 139 7.90 12.01 4.42
CA VAL A 139 6.82 12.72 3.72
C VAL A 139 7.43 13.90 2.97
N ARG A 140 7.09 14.02 1.69
CA ARG A 140 7.45 15.22 0.94
C ARG A 140 6.69 16.39 1.56
N ASP A 141 7.42 17.39 2.05
CA ASP A 141 6.80 18.66 2.40
C ASP A 141 6.03 19.14 1.18
N ARG A 142 4.72 19.34 1.36
CA ARG A 142 3.90 19.99 0.35
C ARG A 142 4.53 21.36 0.13
N LYS A 143 5.19 21.56 -1.02
CA LYS A 143 5.55 22.93 -1.47
C LYS A 143 4.27 23.75 -1.33
N GLY A 144 4.35 24.79 -0.51
CA GLY A 144 3.20 25.61 -0.13
C GLY A 144 2.40 26.07 -1.33
N ASP A 145 1.11 26.24 -1.10
CA ASP A 145 0.18 26.94 -2.00
C ASP A 145 0.71 28.33 -2.38
#